data_AF-A0A3B9BLF6-F1
#
_entry.id   AF-A0A3B9BLF6-F1
#
_cell.length_a   1.000
_cell.length_b   1.000
_cell.length_c   1.000
_cell.angle_alpha   90.00
_cell.angle_beta   90.00
_cell.angle_gamma   90.00
#
_symmetry.space_group_name_H-M   'P 1'
#
loop_
_entity.id
_entity.type
_entity.pdbx_description
1 polymer ?
#
loop_
_entity_poly.entity_id
_entity_poly.type
_entity_poly.pdbx_seq_one_letter_code
_entity_poly.pdbx_strand_id
1 'polypeptide(L)'
;EFNTGVSYVSPFRRYFLSWQIFPAVQLTFRYTDKRRENGQPPTSSVPTNKDFFTGIFGSSETESFLDRGFDLKLRLLREGEYKPQIVLGFQDFIGTGLFSGEYVVASKRYRDFDFTGGFGWGVFSGRNQLSNPFAEFSDGFRDRPGFEGLGGEANFGTLFRGRNIGFFGGVEYYTPFRGLTLKAEFDSSPQSRFVVDQFITSDSPINFGFNYRPWDFLNLSMGWERGNALMARVAVRANMHETGMLKNDPVPKAVEPRPAAWDKTEGQPQQVGPGEPQRLPRYASVSGPVSVTVSQPHHLLAQA
;
A
#
# COMPACT_ATOMS: atom_id res chain seq x y z
N GLU A 1 0.49 9.40 -8.31
CA GLU A 1 -0.74 9.11 -7.53
C GLU A 1 -0.51 9.36 -6.04
N PHE A 2 -1.52 9.88 -5.34
CA PHE A 2 -1.54 10.06 -3.89
C PHE A 2 -2.57 9.14 -3.22
N ASN A 3 -2.23 8.54 -2.07
CA ASN A 3 -3.18 7.84 -1.22
C ASN A 3 -2.85 8.04 0.27
N THR A 4 -3.85 8.27 1.10
CA THR A 4 -3.72 8.36 2.55
C THR A 4 -4.89 7.69 3.25
N GLY A 5 -4.72 7.21 4.46
CA GLY A 5 -5.85 6.63 5.18
C GLY A 5 -5.50 5.95 6.49
N VAL A 6 -6.48 5.24 7.01
CA VAL A 6 -6.40 4.47 8.26
C VAL A 6 -6.87 3.04 8.02
N SER A 7 -6.18 2.10 8.64
CA SER A 7 -6.61 0.70 8.72
C SER A 7 -6.58 0.22 10.16
N TYR A 8 -7.53 -0.62 10.51
CA TYR A 8 -7.61 -1.30 11.79
C TYR A 8 -7.60 -2.79 11.55
N VAL A 9 -6.69 -3.50 12.21
CA VAL A 9 -6.69 -4.95 12.34
C VAL A 9 -6.14 -5.27 13.72
N SER A 10 -6.95 -5.88 14.58
CA SER A 10 -6.55 -6.09 15.98
C SER A 10 -5.16 -6.72 16.09
N PRO A 11 -4.26 -6.18 16.96
CA PRO A 11 -4.41 -5.02 17.85
C PRO A 11 -3.94 -3.68 17.24
N PHE A 12 -3.63 -3.64 15.95
CA PHE A 12 -2.99 -2.51 15.28
C PHE A 12 -3.99 -1.55 14.65
N ARG A 13 -3.73 -0.27 14.86
CA ARG A 13 -4.25 0.82 14.04
C ARG A 13 -3.10 1.40 13.25
N ARG A 14 -3.23 1.49 11.94
CA ARG A 14 -2.18 2.02 11.06
C ARG A 14 -2.70 3.21 10.29
N TYR A 15 -1.91 4.26 10.27
CA TYR A 15 -2.07 5.39 9.38
C TYR A 15 -0.99 5.29 8.31
N PHE A 16 -1.33 5.60 7.06
CA PHE A 16 -0.38 5.52 5.97
C PHE A 16 -0.53 6.68 5.01
N LEU A 17 0.59 7.03 4.38
CA LEU A 17 0.71 8.05 3.35
C LEU A 17 1.55 7.46 2.21
N SER A 18 0.94 7.21 1.06
CA SER A 18 1.59 6.61 -0.11
C SER A 18 1.67 7.59 -1.26
N TRP A 19 2.89 7.83 -1.74
CA TRP A 19 3.21 8.71 -2.87
C TRP A 19 3.89 7.92 -3.97
N GLN A 20 3.30 7.91 -5.17
CA GLN A 20 4.01 7.47 -6.37
C GLN A 20 4.73 8.68 -6.99
N ILE A 21 6.02 8.80 -6.66
CA ILE A 21 6.87 9.94 -7.05
C ILE A 21 7.24 9.85 -8.54
N PHE A 22 7.55 8.64 -9.00
CA PHE A 22 7.83 8.34 -10.40
C PHE A 22 7.00 7.14 -10.85
N PRO A 23 6.80 6.92 -12.16
CA PRO A 23 6.04 5.77 -12.65
C PRO A 23 6.55 4.42 -12.10
N ALA A 24 7.85 4.32 -11.80
CA ALA A 24 8.50 3.12 -11.28
C ALA A 24 8.79 3.16 -9.77
N VAL A 25 8.52 4.26 -9.07
CA VAL A 25 8.92 4.45 -7.67
C VAL A 25 7.71 4.87 -6.83
N GLN A 26 7.41 4.08 -5.81
CA GLN A 26 6.41 4.39 -4.81
C GLN A 26 7.04 4.41 -3.43
N LEU A 27 6.81 5.49 -2.69
CA LEU A 27 7.19 5.65 -1.29
C LEU A 27 5.92 5.56 -0.44
N THR A 28 5.99 4.87 0.70
CA THR A 28 4.91 4.86 1.69
C THR A 28 5.45 5.11 3.07
N PHE A 29 4.93 6.12 3.75
CA PHE A 29 5.13 6.31 5.17
C PHE A 29 4.01 5.61 5.93
N ARG A 30 4.34 4.88 6.99
CA ARG A 30 3.39 4.21 7.89
C ARG A 30 3.66 4.61 9.33
N TYR A 31 2.57 4.80 10.05
CA TYR A 31 2.54 4.99 11.48
C TYR A 31 1.64 3.93 12.09
N THR A 32 2.22 3.06 12.90
CA THR A 32 1.51 1.97 13.57
C THR A 32 1.35 2.31 15.04
N ASP A 33 0.09 2.39 15.44
CA ASP A 33 -0.33 2.57 16.82
C ASP A 33 -0.91 1.24 17.32
N LYS A 34 -0.47 0.83 18.52
CA LYS A 34 -0.99 -0.36 19.20
C LYS A 34 -1.83 0.07 20.40
N ARG A 35 -3.13 -0.26 20.36
CA ARG A 35 -4.01 -0.13 21.54
C ARG A 35 -3.79 -1.33 22.47
N ARG A 36 -3.58 -1.06 23.76
CA ARG A 36 -3.50 -2.08 24.81
C ARG A 36 -4.89 -2.60 25.17
N GLU A 37 -4.98 -3.88 25.48
CA GLU A 37 -6.24 -4.53 25.88
C GLU A 37 -6.66 -4.20 27.32
N ASN A 38 -5.75 -3.74 28.21
CA ASN A 38 -6.05 -3.60 29.65
C ASN A 38 -5.41 -2.38 30.39
N GLY A 39 -5.01 -1.31 29.69
CA GLY A 39 -4.62 -0.03 30.34
C GLY A 39 -3.35 -0.01 31.21
N GLN A 40 -2.60 -1.10 31.35
CA GLN A 40 -1.35 -1.14 32.13
C GLN A 40 -0.14 -0.62 31.31
N PRO A 41 0.84 0.08 31.93
CA PRO A 41 2.09 0.50 31.28
C PRO A 41 2.88 -0.71 30.75
N PRO A 42 3.67 -0.54 29.68
CA PRO A 42 4.47 -1.64 29.18
C PRO A 42 5.64 -1.91 30.12
N THR A 43 5.96 -3.18 30.34
CA THR A 43 7.11 -3.56 31.17
C THR A 43 8.40 -3.59 30.37
N SER A 44 8.33 -3.54 29.03
CA SER A 44 9.50 -3.51 28.14
C SER A 44 9.69 -2.12 27.51
N SER A 45 10.85 -1.53 27.77
CA SER A 45 11.33 -0.29 27.16
C SER A 45 11.77 -0.53 25.71
N VAL A 46 10.81 -0.77 24.80
CA VAL A 46 11.09 -0.71 23.37
C VAL A 46 11.22 0.78 22.98
N PRO A 47 12.35 1.21 22.38
CA PRO A 47 12.58 2.62 22.03
C PRO A 47 11.41 3.19 21.22
N THR A 48 10.58 4.00 21.86
CA THR A 48 9.42 4.62 21.24
C THR A 48 9.81 6.03 20.81
N ASN A 49 9.70 6.31 19.52
CA ASN A 49 10.03 7.62 18.97
C ASN A 49 8.87 8.62 19.19
N LYS A 50 8.67 9.00 20.46
CA LYS A 50 7.65 9.96 20.90
C LYS A 50 7.87 11.36 20.30
N ASP A 51 9.11 11.71 19.99
CA ASP A 51 9.53 13.12 19.87
C ASP A 51 9.31 13.79 18.50
N PHE A 52 9.12 13.03 17.41
CA PHE A 52 8.98 13.64 16.08
C PHE A 52 7.57 14.20 15.80
N PHE A 53 6.52 13.57 16.34
CA PHE A 53 5.13 14.01 16.13
C PHE A 53 4.62 14.96 17.22
N THR A 54 5.18 14.94 18.45
CA THR A 54 4.92 15.96 19.48
C THR A 54 5.30 17.36 18.99
N GLY A 55 6.31 17.49 18.14
CA GLY A 55 6.70 18.76 17.53
C GLY A 55 5.81 19.26 16.38
N ILE A 56 5.11 18.37 15.66
CA ILE A 56 4.35 18.74 14.44
C ILE A 56 2.83 18.75 14.66
N PHE A 57 2.30 17.82 15.46
CA PHE A 57 0.84 17.65 15.61
C PHE A 57 0.33 17.76 17.05
N GLY A 58 1.19 18.16 18.00
CA GLY A 58 0.78 18.58 19.34
C GLY A 58 -0.16 17.59 20.04
N SER A 59 0.16 16.29 20.05
CA SER A 59 -0.58 15.32 20.85
C SER A 59 0.17 15.05 22.17
N SER A 60 -0.24 15.74 23.22
CA SER A 60 0.05 15.38 24.60
C SER A 60 -0.74 14.14 25.01
N GLU A 61 -0.07 13.19 25.66
CA GLU A 61 -0.67 12.12 26.47
C GLU A 61 -1.48 11.05 25.74
N THR A 62 -0.81 10.04 25.16
CA THR A 62 -1.33 8.67 25.22
C THR A 62 -0.17 7.67 25.25
N GLU A 63 -0.18 6.82 26.28
CA GLU A 63 0.71 5.67 26.55
C GLU A 63 0.56 4.54 25.51
N SER A 64 0.63 4.85 24.22
CA SER A 64 0.52 3.87 23.13
C SER A 64 1.87 3.66 22.46
N PHE A 65 2.18 2.42 22.08
CA PHE A 65 3.40 2.13 21.34
C PHE A 65 3.31 2.68 19.93
N LEU A 66 4.33 3.45 19.54
CA LEU A 66 4.37 4.18 18.27
C LEU A 66 5.53 3.63 17.44
N ASP A 67 5.20 2.97 16.33
CA ASP A 67 6.20 2.53 15.36
C ASP A 67 6.05 3.29 14.04
N ARG A 68 7.18 3.72 13.48
CA ARG A 68 7.27 4.47 12.23
C ARG A 68 8.07 3.65 11.24
N GLY A 69 7.52 3.46 10.05
CA GLY A 69 8.21 2.76 8.98
C GLY A 69 8.06 3.48 7.65
N PHE A 70 9.14 3.52 6.89
CA PHE A 70 9.13 3.91 5.49
C PHE A 70 9.27 2.67 4.61
N ASP A 71 8.41 2.57 3.61
CA ASP A 71 8.45 1.51 2.60
C ASP A 71 8.76 2.10 1.23
N LEU A 72 9.58 1.40 0.45
CA LEU A 72 9.94 1.74 -0.92
C LEU A 72 9.54 0.60 -1.84
N LYS A 73 8.88 0.91 -2.96
CA LYS A 73 8.64 -0.05 -4.05
C LYS A 73 9.25 0.46 -5.34
N LEU A 74 10.03 -0.41 -5.98
CA LEU A 74 10.70 -0.17 -7.25
C LEU A 74 10.15 -1.16 -8.28
N ARG A 75 9.46 -0.66 -9.30
CA ARG A 75 8.99 -1.48 -10.42
C ARG A 75 10.13 -1.72 -11.41
N LEU A 76 10.66 -2.93 -11.39
CA LEU A 76 11.77 -3.37 -12.25
C LEU A 76 11.32 -3.69 -13.67
N LEU A 77 10.16 -4.36 -13.80
CA LEU A 77 9.60 -4.78 -15.08
C LEU A 77 8.14 -4.34 -15.17
N ARG A 78 7.77 -3.70 -16.28
CA ARG A 78 6.35 -3.46 -16.59
C ARG A 78 5.72 -4.74 -17.09
N GLU A 79 4.47 -4.97 -16.70
CA GLU A 79 3.65 -6.00 -17.32
C GLU A 79 3.60 -5.78 -18.84
N GLY A 80 3.73 -6.87 -19.59
CA GLY A 80 3.49 -6.90 -21.03
C GLY A 80 2.54 -8.05 -21.35
N GLU A 81 2.37 -8.39 -22.62
CA GLU A 81 1.47 -9.48 -23.03
C GLU A 81 1.88 -10.82 -22.41
N TYR A 82 3.17 -11.19 -22.52
CA TYR A 82 3.70 -12.49 -22.06
C TYR A 82 4.52 -12.44 -20.77
N LYS A 83 4.88 -11.24 -20.31
CA LYS A 83 5.71 -11.06 -19.11
C LYS A 83 4.91 -10.45 -17.95
N PRO A 84 5.13 -10.90 -16.71
CA PRO A 84 4.54 -10.27 -15.54
C PRO A 84 5.19 -8.92 -15.26
N GLN A 85 4.50 -8.09 -14.47
CA GLN A 85 5.15 -6.99 -13.77
C GLN A 85 6.04 -7.56 -12.67
N ILE A 86 7.24 -7.00 -12.48
CA ILE A 86 8.14 -7.36 -11.38
C ILE A 86 8.41 -6.11 -10.55
N VAL A 87 8.24 -6.25 -9.24
CA VAL A 87 8.50 -5.20 -8.26
C VAL A 87 9.46 -5.73 -7.20
N LEU A 88 10.46 -4.92 -6.88
CA LEU A 88 11.29 -5.07 -5.69
C LEU A 88 10.78 -4.09 -4.63
N GLY A 89 10.47 -4.61 -3.45
CA GLY A 89 9.97 -3.83 -2.33
C GLY A 89 10.88 -3.92 -1.11
N PHE A 90 10.94 -2.82 -0.39
CA PHE A 90 11.60 -2.69 0.91
C PHE A 90 10.56 -2.17 1.88
N GLN A 91 10.23 -2.95 2.90
CA GLN A 91 9.34 -2.58 3.98
C GLN A 91 10.17 -2.13 5.17
N ASP A 92 9.76 -1.04 5.81
CA ASP A 92 10.43 -0.51 7.01
C ASP A 92 11.95 -0.41 6.85
N PHE A 93 12.39 0.16 5.70
CA PHE A 93 13.81 0.30 5.34
C PHE A 93 14.48 1.47 6.08
N ILE A 94 13.66 2.42 6.55
CA ILE A 94 14.01 3.46 7.52
C ILE A 94 12.94 3.39 8.61
N GLY A 95 13.36 3.15 9.85
CA GLY A 95 12.44 2.99 10.97
C GLY A 95 13.08 2.27 12.15
N THR A 96 12.27 1.57 12.93
CA THR A 96 12.72 0.75 14.08
C THR A 96 13.17 -0.65 13.66
N GLY A 97 12.98 -1.02 12.39
CA GLY A 97 13.36 -2.32 11.85
C GLY A 97 12.47 -3.48 12.29
N LEU A 98 11.51 -3.23 13.20
CA LEU A 98 10.57 -4.21 13.75
C LEU A 98 9.77 -4.92 12.65
N PHE A 99 9.50 -4.20 11.56
CA PHE A 99 8.72 -4.68 10.44
C PHE A 99 9.55 -4.74 9.15
N SER A 100 10.88 -4.76 9.27
CA SER A 100 11.80 -4.72 8.14
C SER A 100 11.76 -6.00 7.31
N GLY A 101 11.70 -5.83 6.00
CA GLY A 101 11.83 -6.95 5.09
C GLY A 101 11.92 -6.50 3.65
N GLU A 102 12.50 -7.36 2.83
CA GLU A 102 12.65 -7.14 1.40
C GLU A 102 11.83 -8.20 0.67
N TYR A 103 11.26 -7.85 -0.48
CA TYR A 103 10.50 -8.81 -1.26
C TYR A 103 10.60 -8.54 -2.75
N VAL A 104 10.52 -9.62 -3.52
CA VAL A 104 10.30 -9.57 -4.96
C VAL A 104 8.94 -10.19 -5.23
N VAL A 105 8.11 -9.46 -5.98
CA VAL A 105 6.78 -9.92 -6.36
C VAL A 105 6.59 -9.81 -7.86
N ALA A 106 5.98 -10.83 -8.42
CA ALA A 106 5.47 -10.85 -9.78
C ALA A 106 3.94 -10.67 -9.74
N SER A 107 3.42 -9.86 -10.65
CA SER A 107 1.97 -9.66 -10.83
C SER A 107 1.58 -9.81 -12.29
N LYS A 108 0.44 -10.44 -12.55
CA LYS A 108 -0.06 -10.67 -13.90
C LYS A 108 -1.58 -10.59 -13.93
N ARG A 109 -2.10 -9.70 -14.77
CA ARG A 109 -3.53 -9.63 -15.04
C ARG A 109 -3.89 -10.63 -16.14
N TYR A 110 -4.94 -11.41 -15.87
CA TYR A 110 -5.59 -12.25 -16.87
C TYR A 110 -7.11 -12.06 -16.76
N ARG A 111 -7.68 -11.38 -17.75
CA ARG A 111 -9.12 -10.99 -17.77
C ARG A 111 -9.51 -10.19 -16.53
N ASP A 112 -10.45 -10.72 -15.75
CA ASP A 112 -11.00 -10.13 -14.53
C ASP A 112 -10.24 -10.56 -13.28
N PHE A 113 -9.12 -11.27 -13.45
CA PHE A 113 -8.27 -11.71 -12.36
C PHE A 113 -6.90 -11.02 -12.43
N ASP A 114 -6.35 -10.69 -11.27
CA ASP A 114 -4.96 -10.28 -11.11
C ASP A 114 -4.29 -11.24 -10.12
N PHE A 115 -3.26 -11.91 -10.60
CA PHE A 115 -2.52 -12.91 -9.85
C PHE A 115 -1.21 -12.32 -9.37
N THR A 116 -0.90 -12.55 -8.11
CA THR A 116 0.35 -12.13 -7.50
C THR A 116 1.04 -13.28 -6.80
N GLY A 117 2.37 -13.31 -6.89
CA GLY A 117 3.19 -14.29 -6.21
C GLY A 117 4.59 -13.73 -6.01
N GLY A 118 5.15 -13.96 -4.84
CA GLY A 118 6.42 -13.37 -4.45
C GLY A 118 7.08 -14.11 -3.32
N PHE A 119 8.32 -13.73 -3.09
CA PHE A 119 9.11 -14.20 -1.98
C PHE A 119 9.77 -13.02 -1.28
N GLY A 120 10.03 -13.19 0.02
CA GLY A 120 10.69 -12.15 0.79
C GLY A 120 11.52 -12.64 1.96
N TRP A 121 12.32 -11.71 2.45
CA TRP A 121 13.26 -11.81 3.56
C TRP A 121 12.76 -11.04 4.78
N GLY A 122 13.37 -11.26 5.94
CA GLY A 122 13.00 -10.59 7.18
C GLY A 122 11.55 -10.87 7.55
N VAL A 123 10.73 -9.83 7.60
CA VAL A 123 9.32 -9.94 7.96
C VAL A 123 8.47 -10.81 7.01
N PHE A 124 9.01 -11.29 5.89
CA PHE A 124 8.28 -12.18 4.99
C PHE A 124 8.62 -13.67 5.21
N SER A 125 9.65 -14.00 5.99
CA SER A 125 10.22 -15.36 6.06
C SER A 125 9.58 -16.32 7.08
N GLY A 126 8.39 -16.01 7.60
CA GLY A 126 7.89 -16.60 8.85
C GLY A 126 7.73 -18.09 8.92
N ARG A 127 7.09 -18.67 7.90
CA ARG A 127 6.88 -20.12 7.81
C ARG A 127 8.11 -20.86 7.26
N ASN A 128 9.27 -20.18 7.14
CA ASN A 128 10.58 -20.74 6.81
C ASN A 128 10.51 -21.79 5.67
N GLN A 129 9.79 -21.45 4.60
CA GLN A 129 9.36 -22.44 3.60
C GLN A 129 10.47 -22.80 2.61
N LEU A 130 11.45 -21.91 2.42
CA LEU A 130 12.53 -22.09 1.45
C LEU A 130 13.85 -21.55 2.02
N SER A 131 14.94 -22.25 1.74
CA SER A 131 16.30 -21.77 2.04
C SER A 131 16.60 -20.50 1.25
N ASN A 132 17.29 -19.55 1.87
CA ASN A 132 17.69 -18.33 1.19
C ASN A 132 18.73 -18.65 0.10
N PRO A 133 18.45 -18.41 -1.20
CA PRO A 133 19.43 -18.71 -2.25
C PRO A 133 20.73 -17.91 -2.09
N PHE A 134 20.67 -16.71 -1.47
CA PHE A 134 21.87 -15.91 -1.21
C PHE A 134 22.76 -16.49 -0.10
N ALA A 135 22.22 -17.31 0.79
CA ALA A 135 22.97 -18.03 1.81
C ALA A 135 23.90 -19.11 1.25
N GLU A 136 23.72 -19.52 -0.02
CA GLU A 136 24.63 -20.44 -0.71
C GLU A 136 25.84 -19.73 -1.31
N PHE A 137 25.74 -18.43 -1.58
CA PHE A 137 26.85 -17.65 -2.16
C PHE A 137 27.84 -17.14 -1.11
N SER A 138 27.38 -16.87 0.12
CA SER A 138 28.24 -16.44 1.22
C SER A 138 27.56 -16.64 2.57
N ASP A 139 28.35 -17.02 3.58
CA ASP A 139 27.91 -17.12 4.96
C ASP A 139 27.31 -15.81 5.50
N GLY A 140 27.75 -14.66 4.97
CA GLY A 140 27.24 -13.34 5.37
C GLY A 140 25.75 -13.09 5.08
N PHE A 141 25.11 -13.92 4.24
CA PHE A 141 23.66 -13.85 3.98
C PHE A 141 22.84 -14.80 4.86
N ARG A 142 23.47 -15.71 5.61
CA ARG A 142 22.80 -16.68 6.49
C ARG A 142 22.19 -16.02 7.71
N ASP A 143 22.88 -15.02 8.24
CA ASP A 143 22.49 -14.34 9.47
C ASP A 143 21.98 -12.93 9.16
N ARG A 144 20.73 -12.68 9.54
CA ARG A 144 20.16 -11.32 9.54
C ARG A 144 20.44 -10.72 10.91
N PRO A 145 21.35 -9.73 11.05
CA PRO A 145 21.60 -9.10 12.34
C PRO A 145 20.33 -8.44 12.86
N GLY A 146 20.12 -8.48 14.18
CA GLY A 146 19.06 -7.71 14.83
C GLY A 146 19.30 -6.21 14.60
N PHE A 147 18.23 -5.43 14.49
CA PHE A 147 18.36 -3.97 14.40
C PHE A 147 18.60 -3.39 15.80
N GLU A 148 19.74 -2.73 15.99
CA GLU A 148 20.14 -2.08 17.26
C GLU A 148 19.99 -0.56 17.24
N GLY A 149 19.45 0.02 16.16
CA GLY A 149 19.34 1.47 15.98
C GLY A 149 18.20 2.11 16.79
N LEU A 150 18.41 3.36 17.22
CA LEU A 150 17.34 4.22 17.73
C LEU A 150 16.53 4.71 16.52
N GLY A 151 15.34 4.15 16.30
CA GLY A 151 14.66 4.15 15.00
C GLY A 151 14.68 5.48 14.21
N GLY A 152 14.87 5.39 12.89
CA GLY A 152 15.16 6.52 12.00
C GLY A 152 16.46 6.36 11.20
N GLU A 153 17.23 5.31 11.48
CA GLU A 153 18.41 4.92 10.71
C GLU A 153 18.02 4.04 9.51
N ALA A 154 18.79 4.15 8.42
CA ALA A 154 18.60 3.33 7.24
C ALA A 154 19.24 1.94 7.43
N ASN A 155 18.44 0.88 7.33
CA ASN A 155 18.89 -0.48 7.66
C ASN A 155 19.41 -1.23 6.43
N PHE A 156 20.52 -0.78 5.86
CA PHE A 156 21.13 -1.45 4.68
C PHE A 156 21.83 -2.77 5.03
N GLY A 157 22.26 -2.97 6.28
CA GLY A 157 23.04 -4.13 6.71
C GLY A 157 22.26 -5.44 6.80
N THR A 158 20.93 -5.39 6.77
CA THR A 158 20.05 -6.58 6.87
C THR A 158 19.49 -7.03 5.53
N LEU A 159 19.66 -6.25 4.46
CA LEU A 159 19.03 -6.49 3.16
C LEU A 159 19.37 -7.87 2.59
N PHE A 160 18.35 -8.64 2.20
CA PHE A 160 18.45 -9.97 1.60
C PHE A 160 19.17 -11.02 2.45
N ARG A 161 19.29 -10.76 3.76
CA ARG A 161 19.88 -11.68 4.73
C ARG A 161 18.84 -12.43 5.53
N GLY A 162 19.24 -13.59 6.04
CA GLY A 162 18.44 -14.52 6.81
C GLY A 162 18.52 -15.92 6.21
N ARG A 163 18.44 -16.95 7.07
CA ARG A 163 18.61 -18.34 6.65
C ARG A 163 17.52 -18.81 5.68
N ASN A 164 16.31 -18.27 5.81
CA ASN A 164 15.15 -18.66 5.04
C ASN A 164 14.45 -17.46 4.42
N ILE A 165 13.70 -17.72 3.35
CA ILE A 165 12.74 -16.81 2.75
C ILE A 165 11.32 -17.39 2.90
N GLY A 166 10.32 -16.53 2.78
CA GLY A 166 8.92 -16.94 2.76
C GLY A 166 8.26 -16.60 1.44
N PHE A 167 7.27 -17.41 1.08
CA PHE A 167 6.47 -17.23 -0.13
C PHE A 167 5.09 -16.68 0.24
N PHE A 168 4.65 -15.68 -0.50
CA PHE A 168 3.30 -15.14 -0.39
C PHE A 168 2.71 -14.98 -1.79
N GLY A 169 1.39 -14.94 -1.86
CA GLY A 169 0.70 -14.77 -3.13
C GLY A 169 -0.77 -14.57 -2.94
N GLY A 170 -1.46 -14.16 -4.00
CA GLY A 170 -2.88 -13.88 -3.92
C GLY A 170 -3.51 -13.67 -5.27
N VAL A 171 -4.83 -13.62 -5.25
CA VAL A 171 -5.66 -13.36 -6.40
C VAL A 171 -6.64 -12.25 -6.06
N GLU A 172 -6.75 -11.28 -6.96
CA GLU A 172 -7.81 -10.29 -6.95
C GLU A 172 -8.79 -10.60 -8.08
N TYR A 173 -10.09 -10.55 -7.78
CA TYR A 173 -11.16 -10.70 -8.75
C TYR A 173 -11.94 -9.39 -8.89
N TYR A 174 -11.90 -8.82 -10.08
CA TYR A 174 -12.60 -7.61 -10.46
C TYR A 174 -14.03 -8.00 -10.83
N THR A 175 -14.96 -7.76 -9.91
CA THR A 175 -16.35 -8.20 -10.10
C THR A 175 -17.06 -7.34 -11.16
N PRO A 176 -18.17 -7.83 -11.74
CA PRO A 176 -19.04 -7.01 -12.56
C PRO A 176 -19.69 -5.83 -11.80
N PHE A 177 -19.72 -5.88 -10.46
CA PHE A 177 -20.24 -4.80 -9.64
C PHE A 177 -19.24 -3.63 -9.63
N ARG A 178 -19.72 -2.45 -10.02
CA ARG A 178 -18.87 -1.26 -10.15
C ARG A 178 -18.13 -0.97 -8.84
N GLY A 179 -16.80 -0.97 -8.93
CA GLY A 179 -15.92 -0.60 -7.82
C GLY A 179 -15.69 -1.69 -6.78
N LEU A 180 -16.28 -2.89 -6.93
CA LEU A 180 -16.08 -4.00 -6.00
C LEU A 180 -15.02 -4.98 -6.54
N THR A 181 -14.00 -5.23 -5.71
CA THR A 181 -12.94 -6.20 -5.97
C THR A 181 -12.85 -7.18 -4.79
N LEU A 182 -12.88 -8.48 -5.07
CA LEU A 182 -12.66 -9.53 -4.06
C LEU A 182 -11.19 -9.93 -4.05
N LYS A 183 -10.69 -10.35 -2.89
CA LYS A 183 -9.29 -10.72 -2.70
C LYS A 183 -9.16 -11.98 -1.85
N ALA A 184 -8.23 -12.84 -2.24
CA ALA A 184 -7.73 -13.93 -1.41
C ALA A 184 -6.20 -13.90 -1.44
N GLU A 185 -5.57 -14.03 -0.28
CA GLU A 185 -4.12 -14.00 -0.12
C GLU A 185 -3.66 -15.17 0.74
N PHE A 186 -2.52 -15.74 0.38
CA PHE A 186 -1.74 -16.63 1.20
C PHE A 186 -0.53 -15.87 1.75
N ASP A 187 -0.42 -15.84 3.06
CA ASP A 187 0.64 -15.19 3.81
C ASP A 187 1.49 -16.24 4.53
N SER A 188 2.81 -16.19 4.30
CA SER A 188 3.78 -17.04 4.99
C SER A 188 4.09 -16.59 6.42
N SER A 189 3.35 -15.65 7.00
CA SER A 189 3.48 -15.27 8.41
C SER A 189 3.20 -16.45 9.36
N PRO A 190 3.89 -16.53 10.51
CA PRO A 190 3.87 -17.67 11.40
C PRO A 190 2.57 -17.70 12.20
N GLN A 191 2.28 -18.87 12.77
CA GLN A 191 1.04 -19.10 13.51
C GLN A 191 0.92 -18.30 14.80
N SER A 192 2.02 -17.84 15.38
CA SER A 192 1.97 -16.91 16.50
C SER A 192 3.22 -16.05 16.52
N ARG A 193 3.07 -14.82 16.98
CA ARG A 193 4.17 -13.85 17.12
C ARG A 193 4.00 -13.06 18.40
N PHE A 194 5.09 -12.84 19.11
CA PHE A 194 5.12 -11.84 20.17
C PHE A 194 5.51 -10.50 19.54
N VAL A 195 4.60 -9.54 19.55
CA VAL A 195 4.88 -8.17 19.10
C VAL A 195 4.57 -7.24 20.24
N VAL A 196 5.64 -6.70 20.84
CA VAL A 196 5.57 -5.63 21.84
C VAL A 196 4.61 -5.98 22.97
N ASP A 197 4.95 -7.00 23.78
CA ASP A 197 4.16 -7.44 24.93
C ASP A 197 2.79 -8.11 24.63
N GLN A 198 2.57 -8.63 23.41
CA GLN A 198 1.36 -9.41 23.10
C GLN A 198 1.62 -10.51 22.09
N PHE A 199 1.01 -11.68 22.33
CA PHE A 199 0.92 -12.75 21.35
C PHE A 199 -0.21 -12.46 20.37
N ILE A 200 0.13 -12.38 19.09
CA ILE A 200 -0.82 -12.37 17.98
C ILE A 200 -0.78 -13.76 17.36
N THR A 201 -1.93 -14.42 17.29
CA THR A 201 -2.08 -15.74 16.68
C THR A 201 -2.62 -15.63 15.26
N SER A 202 -2.25 -16.61 14.44
CA SER A 202 -2.69 -16.81 13.07
C SER A 202 -3.11 -18.25 12.89
N ASP A 203 -4.41 -18.46 12.97
CA ASP A 203 -5.06 -19.76 12.87
C ASP A 203 -5.08 -20.26 11.41
N SER A 204 -5.04 -19.33 10.45
CA SER A 204 -4.95 -19.62 9.02
C SER A 204 -3.88 -18.75 8.34
N PRO A 205 -3.13 -19.29 7.35
CA PRO A 205 -2.27 -18.49 6.47
C PRO A 205 -3.08 -17.81 5.34
N ILE A 206 -4.38 -18.08 5.23
CA ILE A 206 -5.23 -17.55 4.17
C ILE A 206 -6.02 -16.36 4.70
N ASN A 207 -5.95 -15.25 3.98
CA ASN A 207 -6.68 -14.02 4.22
C ASN A 207 -7.70 -13.80 3.10
N PHE A 208 -8.88 -13.29 3.47
CA PHE A 208 -9.92 -12.92 2.51
C PHE A 208 -10.30 -11.47 2.71
N GLY A 209 -10.73 -10.81 1.64
CA GLY A 209 -11.26 -9.46 1.79
C GLY A 209 -11.90 -8.94 0.53
N PHE A 210 -12.40 -7.72 0.65
CA PHE A 210 -12.89 -6.98 -0.49
C PHE A 210 -12.47 -5.52 -0.39
N ASN A 211 -12.43 -4.88 -1.54
CA ASN A 211 -12.29 -3.45 -1.70
C ASN A 211 -13.51 -2.92 -2.45
N TYR A 212 -14.11 -1.84 -1.94
CA TYR A 212 -15.21 -1.14 -2.55
C TYR A 212 -14.83 0.33 -2.79
N ARG A 213 -14.94 0.76 -4.04
CA ARG A 213 -14.66 2.12 -4.49
C ARG A 213 -15.95 2.81 -4.97
N PRO A 214 -16.78 3.34 -4.06
CA PRO A 214 -18.02 4.03 -4.42
C PRO A 214 -17.76 5.32 -5.23
N TRP A 215 -16.66 6.01 -4.93
CA TRP A 215 -16.19 7.21 -5.64
C TRP A 215 -14.71 7.07 -5.99
N ASP A 216 -14.23 7.74 -7.03
CA ASP A 216 -12.84 7.58 -7.51
C ASP A 216 -11.78 7.96 -6.46
N PHE A 217 -12.15 8.85 -5.52
CA PHE A 217 -11.31 9.28 -4.41
C PHE A 217 -11.45 8.42 -3.15
N LEU A 218 -12.49 7.59 -2.98
CA LEU A 218 -12.74 6.87 -1.73
C LEU A 218 -12.61 5.36 -1.91
N ASN A 219 -11.77 4.75 -1.09
CA ASN A 219 -11.55 3.31 -1.07
C ASN A 219 -11.87 2.76 0.33
N LEU A 220 -12.78 1.80 0.38
CA LEU A 220 -13.23 1.12 1.59
C LEU A 220 -12.81 -0.34 1.47
N SER A 221 -12.08 -0.86 2.44
CA SER A 221 -11.72 -2.30 2.46
C SER A 221 -12.17 -2.95 3.75
N MET A 222 -12.61 -4.20 3.65
CA MET A 222 -12.79 -5.08 4.79
C MET A 222 -12.16 -6.43 4.51
N GLY A 223 -11.68 -7.10 5.54
CA GLY A 223 -11.05 -8.40 5.41
C GLY A 223 -11.14 -9.25 6.66
N TRP A 224 -10.93 -10.55 6.46
CA TRP A 224 -10.70 -11.54 7.49
C TRP A 224 -9.25 -12.02 7.32
N GLU A 225 -8.39 -11.57 8.23
CA GLU A 225 -6.98 -11.88 8.27
C GLU A 225 -6.69 -12.96 9.30
N ARG A 226 -5.65 -13.76 9.05
CA ARG A 226 -5.06 -14.71 10.00
C ARG A 226 -6.01 -15.79 10.54
N GLY A 227 -7.19 -15.93 9.94
CA GLY A 227 -8.22 -16.85 10.42
C GLY A 227 -9.01 -16.38 11.64
N ASN A 228 -8.67 -15.23 12.25
CA ASN A 228 -9.28 -14.77 13.51
C ASN A 228 -9.36 -13.25 13.68
N ALA A 229 -8.95 -12.45 12.70
CA ALA A 229 -8.88 -11.00 12.83
C ALA A 229 -9.67 -10.30 11.73
N LEU A 230 -10.60 -9.43 12.12
CA LEU A 230 -11.26 -8.52 11.18
C LEU A 230 -10.35 -7.32 10.88
N MET A 231 -10.26 -6.99 9.60
CA MET A 231 -9.62 -5.79 9.09
C MET A 231 -10.66 -4.85 8.49
N ALA A 232 -10.51 -3.56 8.77
CA ALA A 232 -11.24 -2.50 8.08
C ALA A 232 -10.27 -1.38 7.69
N ARG A 233 -10.46 -0.80 6.51
CA ARG A 233 -9.63 0.29 5.99
C ARG A 233 -10.48 1.33 5.28
N VAL A 234 -10.15 2.59 5.52
CA VAL A 234 -10.67 3.73 4.77
C VAL A 234 -9.49 4.50 4.21
N ALA A 235 -9.52 4.77 2.91
CA ALA A 235 -8.43 5.41 2.20
C ALA A 235 -8.96 6.44 1.20
N VAL A 236 -8.31 7.59 1.17
CA VAL A 236 -8.58 8.69 0.24
C VAL A 236 -7.46 8.79 -0.77
N ARG A 237 -7.83 8.83 -2.06
CA ARG A 237 -6.92 8.90 -3.20
C ARG A 237 -7.06 10.23 -3.91
N ALA A 238 -5.95 10.78 -4.37
CA ALA A 238 -5.93 11.91 -5.28
C ALA A 238 -4.98 11.62 -6.46
N ASN A 239 -5.44 11.88 -7.68
CA ASN A 239 -4.57 11.80 -8.85
C ASN A 239 -3.88 13.15 -9.06
N MET A 240 -2.65 13.29 -8.56
CA MET A 240 -1.86 14.52 -8.70
C MET A 240 -1.30 14.73 -10.12
N HIS A 241 -1.52 13.79 -11.05
CA HIS A 241 -1.13 13.94 -12.46
C HIS A 241 -2.26 14.49 -13.34
N GLU A 242 -3.50 14.48 -12.84
CA GLU A 242 -4.60 15.19 -13.49
C GLU A 242 -4.57 16.64 -13.00
N THR A 243 -4.01 17.53 -13.80
CA THR A 243 -4.14 18.97 -13.62
C THR A 243 -5.59 19.36 -13.88
N GLY A 244 -6.43 19.15 -12.88
CA GLY A 244 -7.80 19.63 -12.84
C GLY A 244 -8.16 19.80 -11.38
N MET A 245 -8.05 21.04 -10.87
CA MET A 245 -8.85 21.40 -9.71
C MET A 245 -10.29 20.96 -9.98
N LEU A 246 -11.02 20.50 -8.96
CA LEU A 246 -12.46 20.40 -9.05
C LEU A 246 -12.99 21.83 -9.24
N LYS A 247 -13.01 22.32 -10.48
CA LYS A 247 -13.53 23.63 -10.83
C LYS A 247 -15.04 23.49 -10.80
N ASN A 248 -15.63 23.89 -9.68
CA ASN A 248 -17.06 24.21 -9.64
C ASN A 248 -17.25 25.59 -10.26
N ASP A 249 -16.83 25.75 -11.53
CA ASP A 249 -17.09 26.97 -12.27
C ASP A 249 -18.61 26.99 -12.51
N PRO A 250 -19.35 28.05 -12.11
CA PRO A 250 -20.74 28.17 -12.48
C PRO A 250 -20.84 28.05 -14.01
N VAL A 251 -21.89 27.38 -14.49
CA VAL A 251 -22.15 27.21 -15.94
C VAL A 251 -21.86 28.55 -16.61
N PRO A 252 -20.93 28.60 -17.60
CA PRO A 252 -20.61 29.85 -18.26
C PRO A 252 -21.91 30.53 -18.66
N LYS A 253 -22.12 31.77 -18.21
CA LYS A 253 -23.30 32.53 -18.66
C LYS A 253 -23.33 32.43 -20.17
N ALA A 254 -24.47 32.00 -20.72
CA ALA A 254 -24.65 31.93 -22.16
C ALA A 254 -24.18 33.26 -22.74
N VAL A 255 -23.27 33.21 -23.71
CA VAL A 255 -22.80 34.42 -24.37
C VAL A 255 -24.04 35.06 -24.96
N GLU A 256 -24.48 36.18 -24.37
CA GLU A 256 -25.54 36.95 -24.97
C GLU A 256 -25.06 37.32 -26.38
N PRO A 257 -25.86 37.03 -27.42
CA PRO A 257 -25.49 37.41 -28.77
C PRO A 257 -25.19 38.91 -28.73
N ARG A 258 -23.95 39.27 -29.10
CA ARG A 258 -23.54 40.66 -29.25
C ARG A 258 -24.66 41.36 -30.02
N PRO A 259 -25.23 42.48 -29.51
CA PRO A 259 -26.20 43.25 -30.27
C PRO A 259 -25.63 43.46 -31.66
N ALA A 260 -26.43 43.14 -32.69
CA ALA A 260 -26.00 43.19 -34.07
C ALA A 260 -25.20 44.48 -34.29
N ALA A 261 -23.97 44.31 -34.78
CA ALA A 261 -23.14 45.45 -35.14
C ALA A 261 -23.97 46.35 -36.05
N TRP A 262 -23.96 47.63 -35.72
CA TRP A 262 -24.62 48.70 -36.43
C TRP A 262 -24.61 48.47 -37.95
N ASP A 263 -25.81 48.41 -38.51
CA ASP A 263 -26.05 48.23 -39.93
C ASP A 263 -25.42 49.40 -40.70
N LYS A 264 -24.37 49.09 -41.47
CA LYS A 264 -23.93 49.91 -42.59
C LYS A 264 -24.12 49.10 -43.87
N THR A 265 -25.38 48.90 -44.20
CA THR A 265 -25.97 48.90 -45.55
C THR A 265 -25.35 47.92 -46.57
N GLU A 266 -26.26 47.12 -47.14
CA GLU A 266 -26.16 46.33 -48.38
C GLU A 266 -25.70 44.86 -48.28
N GLY A 267 -26.68 43.96 -48.37
CA GLY A 267 -26.64 42.91 -49.40
C GLY A 267 -26.28 41.48 -48.99
N GLN A 268 -27.32 40.73 -48.58
CA GLN A 268 -27.48 39.26 -48.60
C GLN A 268 -27.05 38.42 -47.36
N PRO A 269 -27.90 37.49 -46.88
CA PRO A 269 -27.56 36.58 -45.81
C PRO A 269 -26.73 35.38 -46.30
N GLN A 270 -25.62 35.10 -45.61
CA GLN A 270 -24.80 33.91 -45.84
C GLN A 270 -25.39 32.73 -45.04
N GLN A 271 -25.86 31.68 -45.72
CA GLN A 271 -26.33 30.45 -45.08
C GLN A 271 -25.14 29.66 -44.51
N VAL A 272 -25.21 29.29 -43.23
CA VAL A 272 -24.24 28.40 -42.57
C VAL A 272 -24.81 26.98 -42.54
N GLY A 273 -24.12 26.03 -43.17
CA GLY A 273 -24.49 24.60 -43.18
C GLY A 273 -24.15 23.90 -41.85
N PRO A 274 -24.79 22.75 -41.55
CA PRO A 274 -24.61 22.05 -40.27
C PRO A 274 -23.23 21.40 -40.16
N GLY A 275 -22.53 21.65 -39.05
CA GLY A 275 -21.22 21.06 -38.73
C GLY A 275 -21.29 19.57 -38.40
N GLU A 276 -20.25 18.82 -38.77
CA GLU A 276 -20.11 17.39 -38.52
C GLU A 276 -20.07 17.03 -37.01
N PRO A 277 -20.66 15.89 -36.60
CA PRO A 277 -20.60 15.41 -35.23
C PRO A 277 -19.21 14.86 -34.87
N GLN A 278 -18.63 15.39 -33.80
CA GLN A 278 -17.35 14.94 -33.23
C GLN A 278 -17.44 13.50 -32.70
N ARG A 279 -16.53 12.63 -33.14
CA ARG A 279 -16.35 11.28 -32.58
C ARG A 279 -15.70 11.34 -31.20
N LEU A 280 -16.31 10.67 -30.22
CA LEU A 280 -15.77 10.51 -28.86
C LEU A 280 -14.56 9.55 -28.84
N PRO A 281 -13.50 9.83 -28.06
CA PRO A 281 -12.36 8.93 -27.91
C PRO A 281 -12.69 7.71 -27.03
N ARG A 282 -12.10 6.56 -27.39
CA ARG A 282 -12.22 5.28 -26.68
C ARG A 282 -11.52 5.32 -25.31
N TYR A 283 -12.13 4.68 -24.33
CA TYR A 283 -11.66 4.51 -22.95
C TYR A 283 -10.20 4.03 -22.85
N ALA A 284 -9.40 4.76 -22.05
CA ALA A 284 -8.07 4.34 -21.61
C ALA A 284 -8.18 3.35 -20.44
N SER A 285 -7.47 2.23 -20.55
CA SER A 285 -7.31 1.21 -19.51
C SER A 285 -6.57 1.78 -18.30
N VAL A 286 -7.24 1.84 -17.15
CA VAL A 286 -6.63 2.26 -15.87
C VAL A 286 -6.07 1.03 -15.16
N SER A 287 -4.76 0.80 -15.29
CA SER A 287 -4.00 -0.12 -14.43
C SER A 287 -3.62 0.61 -13.14
N GLY A 288 -4.22 0.25 -12.01
CA GLY A 288 -3.90 0.80 -10.69
C GLY A 288 -2.87 -0.05 -9.92
N PRO A 289 -2.14 0.51 -8.94
CA PRO A 289 -1.13 -0.23 -8.18
C PRO A 289 -1.75 -1.24 -7.20
N VAL A 290 -1.30 -2.49 -7.30
CA VAL A 290 -1.63 -3.58 -6.38
C VAL A 290 -1.03 -3.30 -5.00
N SER A 291 -1.90 -3.19 -4.00
CA SER A 291 -1.50 -3.02 -2.59
C SER A 291 -1.55 -4.35 -1.87
N VAL A 292 -0.44 -5.11 -1.94
CA VAL A 292 -0.21 -6.27 -1.06
C VAL A 292 -0.09 -5.77 0.38
N THR A 293 -0.91 -6.31 1.29
CA THR A 293 -0.89 -5.96 2.73
C THR A 293 -0.47 -7.22 3.49
N VAL A 294 0.80 -7.30 3.88
CA VAL A 294 1.37 -8.52 4.47
C VAL A 294 1.37 -8.44 6.00
N SER A 295 1.01 -9.55 6.66
CA SER A 295 1.16 -9.77 8.11
C SER A 295 2.47 -10.57 8.40
N GLN A 296 2.95 -10.68 9.65
CA GLN A 296 4.42 -10.67 9.99
C GLN A 296 4.92 -11.76 11.00
N PRO A 297 6.22 -12.21 11.01
CA PRO A 297 6.88 -13.22 11.90
C PRO A 297 8.03 -12.80 12.85
N HIS A 298 8.43 -13.72 13.77
CA HIS A 298 9.72 -13.76 14.50
C HIS A 298 10.35 -15.17 14.66
N HIS A 299 11.67 -15.18 14.92
CA HIS A 299 12.58 -16.32 15.14
C HIS A 299 12.59 -16.87 16.58
N LEU A 300 12.83 -18.18 16.69
CA LEU A 300 13.14 -18.94 17.90
C LEU A 300 14.58 -18.66 18.38
N LEU A 301 14.76 -18.32 19.66
CA LEU A 301 16.02 -18.48 20.39
C LEU A 301 15.95 -19.79 21.18
N ALA A 302 16.97 -20.62 21.01
CA ALA A 302 17.21 -21.84 21.75
C ALA A 302 18.40 -21.66 22.70
N GLN A 303 18.20 -22.15 23.94
CA GLN A 303 19.19 -22.52 24.99
C GLN A 303 19.91 -21.35 25.69
N ALA A 304 20.07 -21.31 27.02
CA ALA A 304 20.01 -22.33 28.07
C ALA A 304 19.25 -21.85 29.33
#